data_AF-A0A101CJP7-F1
#
_entry.id   AF-A0A101CJP7-F1
#
_cell.length_a   1.000
_cell.length_b   1.000
_cell.length_c   1.000
_cell.angle_alpha   90.00
_cell.angle_beta   90.00
_cell.angle_gamma   90.00
#
_symmetry.space_group_name_H-M   'P 1'
#
loop_
_entity.id
_entity.type
_entity.pdbx_description
1 polymer ?
#
loop_
_entity_poly.entity_id
_entity_poly.type
_entity_poly.pdbx_seq_one_letter_code
_entity_poly.pdbx_strand_id
1 'polypeptide(L)'
;MNKIVILSLLLLLGSCKSQSKNGWKTAYKANVFCSCMKNLGVKIDKDASPSINFQILEDFKIVAETDSVGKIYADSIKKRSVWYKGGDLDGYNNVVNGCLDFYNSKELNKISKKKYKQRIK
;
A
#
# COMPACT_ATOMS: atom_id res chain seq x y z
N MET A 1 -27.23 -33.25 -14.67
CA MET A 1 -26.70 -32.33 -13.63
C MET A 1 -25.17 -32.35 -13.68
N ASN A 2 -24.52 -31.47 -14.46
CA ASN A 2 -23.04 -31.43 -14.48
C ASN A 2 -22.46 -30.10 -14.99
N LYS A 3 -23.08 -29.45 -15.99
CA LYS A 3 -22.56 -28.17 -16.52
C LYS A 3 -22.78 -26.98 -15.58
N ILE A 4 -23.90 -26.92 -14.86
CA ILE A 4 -24.24 -25.82 -13.95
C ILE A 4 -23.30 -25.81 -12.74
N VAL A 5 -23.04 -26.97 -12.14
CA VAL A 5 -22.16 -27.11 -10.95
C VAL A 5 -20.71 -26.70 -11.26
N ILE A 6 -20.20 -27.06 -12.45
CA ILE A 6 -18.86 -26.66 -12.90
C ILE A 6 -18.77 -25.14 -13.10
N LEU A 7 -19.81 -24.51 -13.63
CA LEU A 7 -19.88 -23.06 -13.81
C LEU A 7 -19.87 -22.31 -12.46
N SER A 8 -20.59 -22.83 -11.46
CA SER A 8 -20.63 -22.27 -10.11
C SER A 8 -19.27 -22.35 -9.42
N LEU A 9 -18.56 -23.48 -9.55
CA LEU A 9 -17.21 -23.64 -8.99
C LEU A 9 -16.20 -22.67 -9.62
N LEU A 10 -16.26 -22.47 -10.94
CA LEU A 10 -15.35 -21.55 -11.64
C LEU A 10 -15.57 -20.07 -11.24
N LEU A 11 -16.82 -19.67 -10.99
CA LEU A 11 -17.15 -18.31 -10.52
C LEU A 11 -16.66 -18.04 -9.07
N LEU A 12 -16.74 -19.05 -8.20
CA LEU A 12 -16.23 -18.96 -6.83
C LEU A 12 -14.69 -18.89 -6.79
N LEU A 13 -14.01 -19.71 -7.59
CA LEU A 13 -12.55 -19.69 -7.71
C LEU A 13 -12.04 -18.37 -8.33
N GLY A 14 -12.77 -17.82 -9.30
CA GLY A 14 -12.47 -16.52 -9.91
C GLY A 14 -12.56 -15.37 -8.90
N SER A 15 -13.57 -15.39 -8.04
CA SER A 15 -13.80 -14.37 -7.01
C SER A 15 -12.69 -14.37 -5.95
N CYS A 16 -12.31 -15.53 -5.42
CA CYS A 16 -11.27 -15.67 -4.40
C CYS A 16 -9.88 -15.20 -4.91
N LYS A 17 -9.53 -15.56 -6.16
CA LYS A 17 -8.27 -15.12 -6.80
C LYS A 17 -8.24 -13.62 -7.05
N SER A 18 -9.39 -13.02 -7.39
CA SER A 18 -9.51 -11.57 -7.58
C SER A 18 -9.36 -10.82 -6.25
N GLN A 19 -9.94 -11.35 -5.17
CA GLN A 19 -9.89 -10.79 -3.82
C GLN A 19 -8.49 -10.87 -3.23
N SER A 20 -7.81 -12.02 -3.40
CA SER A 20 -6.39 -12.19 -3.01
C SER A 20 -5.47 -11.20 -3.74
N LYS A 21 -5.63 -11.06 -5.06
CA LYS A 21 -4.88 -10.10 -5.87
C LYS A 21 -5.11 -8.65 -5.44
N ASN A 22 -6.37 -8.27 -5.20
CA ASN A 22 -6.70 -6.91 -4.78
C ASN A 22 -6.21 -6.64 -3.35
N GLY A 23 -6.42 -7.58 -2.43
CA GLY A 23 -5.93 -7.51 -1.05
C GLY A 23 -4.41 -7.33 -0.98
N TRP A 24 -3.65 -8.13 -1.74
CA TRP A 24 -2.19 -8.02 -1.76
C TRP A 24 -1.70 -6.66 -2.26
N LYS A 25 -2.26 -6.15 -3.37
CA LYS A 25 -1.87 -4.83 -3.88
C LYS A 25 -2.23 -3.72 -2.90
N THR A 26 -3.41 -3.78 -2.29
CA THR A 26 -3.83 -2.83 -1.25
C THR A 26 -2.85 -2.84 -0.09
N ALA A 27 -2.43 -4.02 0.36
CA ALA A 27 -1.50 -4.16 1.47
C ALA A 27 -0.07 -3.68 1.15
N TYR A 28 0.41 -3.91 -0.09
CA TYR A 28 1.67 -3.32 -0.57
C TYR A 28 1.60 -1.78 -0.52
N LYS A 29 0.51 -1.20 -1.05
CA LYS A 29 0.31 0.25 -1.06
C LYS A 29 0.18 0.84 0.34
N ALA A 30 -0.50 0.13 1.25
CA ALA A 30 -0.65 0.53 2.64
C ALA A 30 0.70 0.57 3.35
N ASN A 31 1.59 -0.40 3.11
CA ASN A 31 2.95 -0.36 3.66
C ASN A 31 3.77 0.83 3.13
N VAL A 32 3.68 1.14 1.84
CA VAL A 32 4.31 2.34 1.27
C VAL A 32 3.77 3.62 1.93
N PHE A 33 2.46 3.70 2.16
CA PHE A 33 1.83 4.81 2.87
C PHE A 33 2.33 4.91 4.32
N CYS A 34 2.35 3.81 5.07
CA CYS A 34 2.86 3.79 6.44
C CYS A 34 4.32 4.22 6.51
N SER A 35 5.16 3.76 5.59
CA SER A 35 6.56 4.20 5.49
C SER A 35 6.66 5.69 5.17
N CYS A 36 5.85 6.20 4.24
CA CYS A 36 5.80 7.64 3.91
C CYS A 36 5.52 8.49 5.16
N MET A 37 4.45 8.15 5.88
CA MET A 37 4.04 8.83 7.11
C MET A 37 5.12 8.76 8.21
N LYS A 38 5.72 7.58 8.42
CA LYS A 38 6.80 7.37 9.38
C LYS A 38 8.02 8.23 9.05
N ASN A 39 8.42 8.31 7.78
CA ASN A 39 9.55 9.13 7.34
C ASN A 39 9.28 10.64 7.42
N LEU A 40 8.01 11.03 7.58
CA LEU A 40 7.58 12.41 7.86
C LEU A 40 7.39 12.70 9.36
N GLY A 41 7.70 11.74 10.23
CA GLY A 41 7.63 11.91 11.68
C GLY A 41 6.23 11.72 12.27
N VAL A 42 5.26 11.25 11.47
CA VAL A 42 3.93 10.90 11.99
C VAL A 42 4.01 9.55 12.69
N LYS A 43 3.64 9.53 13.97
CA LYS A 43 3.36 8.29 14.68
C LYS A 43 2.01 7.75 14.21
N ILE A 44 2.05 6.63 13.49
CA ILE A 44 0.86 5.82 13.26
C ILE A 44 0.77 4.88 14.45
N ASP A 45 -0.20 5.10 15.33
CA ASP A 45 -0.56 4.09 16.32
C ASP A 45 -0.91 2.82 15.56
N LYS A 46 -0.26 1.71 15.92
CA LYS A 46 -0.33 0.44 15.19
C LYS A 46 -1.76 -0.06 15.11
N ASP A 47 -2.49 0.39 14.10
CA ASP A 47 -3.77 -0.20 13.78
C ASP A 47 -3.50 -1.52 13.04
N ALA A 48 -4.06 -2.61 13.57
CA ALA A 48 -3.81 -4.02 13.21
C ALA A 48 -4.40 -4.41 11.84
N SER A 49 -4.28 -3.52 10.85
CA SER A 49 -4.87 -3.61 9.52
C SER A 49 -3.91 -4.29 8.51
N PRO A 50 -4.28 -4.46 7.21
CA PRO A 50 -3.57 -5.26 6.21
C PRO A 50 -2.06 -5.06 6.08
N SER A 51 -1.51 -3.94 6.54
CA SER A 51 -0.07 -3.65 6.55
C SER A 51 0.73 -4.58 7.46
N ILE A 52 0.23 -4.88 8.67
CA ILE A 52 0.90 -5.79 9.62
C ILE A 52 0.89 -7.23 9.09
N ASN A 53 -0.24 -7.69 8.57
CA ASN A 53 -0.33 -9.02 7.96
C ASN A 53 0.57 -9.15 6.72
N PHE A 54 0.75 -8.08 5.96
CA PHE A 54 1.65 -8.09 4.81
C PHE A 54 3.13 -8.18 5.20
N GLN A 55 3.56 -7.51 6.27
CA GLN A 55 4.95 -7.63 6.76
C GLN A 55 5.24 -9.03 7.33
N ILE A 56 4.23 -9.69 7.90
CA ILE A 56 4.35 -11.06 8.43
C ILE A 56 4.33 -12.10 7.31
N LEU A 57 3.54 -11.88 6.25
CA LEU A 57 3.31 -12.87 5.19
C LEU A 57 4.25 -12.74 3.98
N GLU A 58 5.01 -11.65 3.86
CA GLU A 58 5.81 -11.37 2.67
C GLU A 58 7.31 -11.39 2.95
N ASP A 59 8.09 -11.63 1.88
CA ASP A 59 9.55 -11.66 1.92
C ASP A 59 10.10 -10.31 2.44
N PHE A 60 11.14 -10.38 3.28
CA PHE A 60 11.92 -9.24 3.75
C PHE A 60 12.30 -8.27 2.62
N LYS A 61 12.58 -8.77 1.41
CA LYS A 61 12.85 -7.94 0.22
C LYS A 61 11.68 -7.03 -0.15
N ILE A 62 10.45 -7.52 -0.07
CA ILE A 62 9.24 -6.75 -0.36
C ILE A 62 9.02 -5.70 0.72
N VAL A 63 9.25 -6.05 1.98
CA VAL A 63 9.16 -5.09 3.10
C VAL A 63 10.17 -3.96 2.93
N ALA A 64 11.45 -4.27 2.71
CA ALA A 64 12.51 -3.29 2.48
C ALA A 64 12.24 -2.41 1.25
N GLU A 65 11.65 -2.97 0.19
CA GLU A 65 11.24 -2.19 -0.97
C GLU A 65 10.11 -1.22 -0.64
N THR A 66 9.05 -1.66 0.05
CA THR A 66 7.95 -0.75 0.43
C THR A 66 8.44 0.38 1.32
N ASP A 67 9.42 0.12 2.18
CA ASP A 67 10.09 1.14 2.99
C ASP A 67 10.85 2.15 2.12
N SER A 68 11.64 1.66 1.16
CA SER A 68 12.40 2.50 0.23
C SER A 68 11.49 3.39 -0.62
N VAL A 69 10.42 2.83 -1.20
CA VAL A 69 9.44 3.57 -1.99
C VAL A 69 8.73 4.63 -1.12
N GLY A 70 8.32 4.26 0.10
CA GLY A 70 7.71 5.21 1.04
C GLY A 70 8.64 6.37 1.39
N LYS A 71 9.94 6.11 1.59
CA LYS A 71 10.95 7.15 1.83
C LYS A 71 11.09 8.10 0.65
N ILE A 72 11.15 7.60 -0.59
CA ILE A 72 11.22 8.43 -1.80
C ILE A 72 10.04 9.40 -1.88
N TYR A 73 8.84 8.92 -1.58
CA TYR A 73 7.65 9.76 -1.57
C TYR A 73 7.63 10.77 -0.41
N ALA A 74 8.08 10.37 0.78
CA ALA A 74 8.28 11.30 1.88
C ALA A 74 9.26 12.44 1.51
N ASP A 75 10.38 12.12 0.86
CA ASP A 75 11.35 13.13 0.42
C ASP A 75 10.76 14.08 -0.63
N SER A 76 9.89 13.57 -1.53
CA SER A 76 9.15 14.41 -2.48
C SER A 76 8.18 15.38 -1.80
N ILE A 77 7.53 14.96 -0.71
CA ILE A 77 6.66 15.82 0.10
C ILE A 77 7.51 16.88 0.82
N LYS A 78 8.60 16.46 1.48
CA LYS A 78 9.54 17.37 2.17
C LYS A 78 10.06 18.48 1.26
N LYS A 79 10.48 18.14 0.04
CA LYS A 79 11.00 19.11 -0.94
C LYS A 79 9.95 20.12 -1.41
N ARG A 80 8.68 19.70 -1.49
CA ARG A 80 7.55 20.59 -1.81
C ARG A 80 7.08 21.37 -0.60
N SER A 81 7.55 21.01 0.59
CA SER A 81 7.02 21.53 1.83
C SER A 81 7.75 22.78 2.31
N VAL A 82 7.05 23.91 2.25
CA VAL A 82 7.15 24.98 3.25
C VAL A 82 6.55 24.52 4.61
N TRP A 83 6.11 23.25 4.70
CA TRP A 83 5.02 22.76 5.56
C TRP A 83 5.47 22.28 6.94
N TYR A 84 6.77 22.28 7.21
CA TYR A 84 7.35 21.86 8.50
C TYR A 84 7.46 22.98 9.55
N LYS A 85 6.88 24.16 9.30
CA LYS A 85 7.08 25.32 10.19
C LYS A 85 6.09 25.43 11.36
N GLY A 86 5.00 24.65 11.41
CA GLY A 86 3.95 24.86 12.41
C GLY A 86 3.82 23.82 13.52
N GLY A 87 4.04 22.52 13.23
CA GLY A 87 3.63 21.46 14.16
C GLY A 87 2.14 21.46 14.50
N ASP A 88 1.34 22.20 13.73
CA ASP A 88 -0.09 22.41 13.90
C ASP A 88 -0.90 21.38 13.11
N LEU A 89 -2.22 21.39 13.33
CA LEU A 89 -3.17 20.47 12.70
C LEU A 89 -3.10 20.53 11.17
N ASP A 90 -2.81 21.72 10.61
CA ASP A 90 -2.72 21.94 9.17
C ASP A 90 -1.47 21.30 8.57
N GLY A 91 -0.32 21.42 9.24
CA GLY A 91 0.90 20.69 8.87
C GLY A 91 0.68 19.17 8.86
N TYR A 92 -0.04 18.65 9.86
CA TYR A 92 -0.39 17.24 9.93
C TYR A 92 -1.32 16.80 8.78
N ASN A 93 -2.42 17.53 8.55
CA ASN A 93 -3.37 17.24 7.46
C ASN A 93 -2.68 17.23 6.10
N ASN A 94 -1.79 18.19 5.88
CA ASN A 94 -1.02 18.31 4.67
C ASN A 94 -0.08 17.11 4.45
N VAL A 95 0.63 16.66 5.47
CA VAL A 95 1.46 15.43 5.41
C VAL A 95 0.62 14.21 5.06
N VAL A 96 -0.51 14.03 5.74
CA VAL A 96 -1.44 12.91 5.50
C VAL A 96 -1.94 12.94 4.05
N ASN A 97 -2.42 14.09 3.58
CA ASN A 97 -2.93 14.27 2.21
C ASN A 97 -1.84 13.99 1.17
N GLY A 98 -0.60 14.46 1.40
CA GLY A 98 0.51 14.17 0.50
C GLY A 98 0.81 12.68 0.38
N CYS A 99 0.83 11.93 1.49
CA CYS A 99 1.01 10.49 1.43
C CYS A 99 -0.23 9.78 0.83
N LEU A 100 -1.45 10.28 1.06
CA LEU A 100 -2.69 9.76 0.44
C LEU A 100 -2.72 9.95 -1.08
N ASP A 101 -2.25 11.08 -1.58
CA ASP A 101 -2.12 11.33 -3.02
C ASP A 101 -1.21 10.30 -3.67
N PHE A 102 -0.08 9.97 -3.03
CA PHE A 102 0.80 8.90 -3.49
C PHE A 102 0.15 7.53 -3.39
N TYR A 103 -0.56 7.24 -2.30
CA TYR A 103 -1.33 6.01 -2.15
C TYR A 103 -2.34 5.85 -3.31
N ASN A 104 -3.00 6.92 -3.74
CA ASN A 104 -3.98 6.88 -4.82
C ASN A 104 -3.37 7.03 -6.23
N SER A 105 -2.06 7.26 -6.33
CA SER A 105 -1.39 7.55 -7.59
C SER A 105 -1.46 6.40 -8.61
N LYS A 106 -1.54 6.78 -9.89
CA LYS A 106 -1.42 5.83 -11.02
C LYS A 106 -0.07 5.12 -11.02
N GLU A 107 0.97 5.78 -10.56
CA GLU A 107 2.33 5.24 -10.46
C GLU A 107 2.39 4.08 -9.47
N LEU A 108 1.98 4.30 -8.22
CA LEU A 108 2.01 3.26 -7.19
C LEU A 108 1.07 2.09 -7.54
N ASN A 109 -0.05 2.38 -8.22
CA ASN A 109 -0.91 1.35 -8.80
C ASN A 109 -0.19 0.51 -9.89
N LYS A 110 0.70 1.10 -10.70
CA LYS A 110 1.51 0.35 -11.67
C LYS A 110 2.58 -0.50 -10.97
N ILE A 111 3.26 0.07 -9.97
CA ILE A 111 4.30 -0.63 -9.19
C ILE A 111 3.71 -1.85 -8.48
N SER A 112 2.64 -1.68 -7.70
CA SER A 112 1.98 -2.79 -7.00
C SER A 112 1.50 -3.89 -7.95
N LYS A 113 0.94 -3.53 -9.12
CA LYS A 113 0.56 -4.51 -10.16
C LYS A 113 1.76 -5.28 -10.71
N LYS A 114 2.89 -4.60 -10.97
CA LYS A 114 4.13 -5.22 -11.47
C LYS A 114 4.68 -6.19 -10.42
N LYS A 115 4.72 -5.78 -9.16
CA LYS A 115 5.25 -6.59 -8.04
C LYS A 115 4.40 -7.82 -7.76
N TYR A 116 3.07 -7.68 -7.78
CA TYR A 116 2.17 -8.83 -7.67
C TYR A 116 2.41 -9.87 -8.77
N LYS A 117 2.62 -9.42 -10.02
CA LYS A 117 2.94 -10.32 -11.14
C LYS A 117 4.28 -11.06 -10.94
N GLN A 118 5.25 -10.44 -10.28
CA GLN A 118 6.54 -11.07 -9.98
C GLN A 118 6.41 -12.11 -8.85
N ARG A 119 5.55 -11.84 -7.86
CA ARG A 119 5.29 -12.76 -6.73
C ARG A 119 4.64 -14.07 -7.15
N ILE A 120 3.74 -14.03 -8.13
CA ILE A 120 2.99 -15.22 -8.57
C ILE A 120 3.65 -15.99 -9.72
N LYS A 121 4.88 -15.60 -10.09
CA LYS A 121 5.73 -16.32 -11.04
C LYS A 121 6.69 -17.20 -10.28
#